data_AF-A0AAN9U795-F1
#
_entry.id   AF-A0AAN9U795-F1
#
_cell.length_a   1.000
_cell.length_b   1.000
_cell.length_c   1.000
_cell.angle_alpha   90.00
_cell.angle_beta   90.00
_cell.angle_gamma   90.00
#
_symmetry.space_group_name_H-M   'P 1'
#
loop_
_entity.id
_entity.type
_entity.pdbx_description
1 polymer ?
#
loop_
_entity_poly.entity_id
_entity_poly.type
_entity_poly.pdbx_seq_one_letter_code
_entity_poly.pdbx_strand_id
1 'polypeptide(L)'
;MLGLTTSKGAIVAAVILSSGIPTATAHSWVEQLNRLATNGTMISPAGYQRAFVGRDDPGFKGDISDDLWQIPPNGRAEGAVILPTDSICSPQQSIGAYTNSKYPQLVTAPGDYIALRHEENGHVTLPSTQKNKPRNRGTIYIYGTEQPGANDTLMAIHNVWNTDGTGGDKRGRLLATRNYDDGQCYQDNSGEISTSRQEQFSKVAENPQGSDLWCQSDIQLPTDITVGAQYTLYWVWDWPTLSKDNAMIGEPGVNVTTPEVYTSCMDLKIVDACSDDLGDEKSPACDSSTTNVNMVKSFAKGQSYSNAAVSGELTGNFAVPIDGVSADSNSNDGMSAPPDLKGSSATSSVAAATPSTFLTVTTSTPSVAKGAGSNFQPSTVTVTQV
;
A
#
# COMPACT_ATOMS: atom_id res chain seq x y z
N MET A 1 -32.10 -7.41 -75.97
CA MET A 1 -32.12 -6.54 -74.77
C MET A 1 -31.51 -7.32 -73.62
N LEU A 2 -30.26 -6.97 -73.29
CA LEU A 2 -29.58 -7.28 -72.03
C LEU A 2 -30.45 -6.76 -70.87
N GLY A 3 -30.46 -7.27 -69.65
CA GLY A 3 -29.64 -8.22 -68.91
C GLY A 3 -30.00 -8.00 -67.43
N LEU A 4 -30.04 -9.07 -66.63
CA LEU A 4 -30.29 -9.04 -65.19
C LEU A 4 -29.33 -8.06 -64.49
N THR A 5 -29.87 -7.15 -63.67
CA THR A 5 -29.11 -6.47 -62.61
C THR A 5 -29.75 -6.77 -61.26
N THR A 6 -29.17 -7.75 -60.58
CA THR A 6 -29.28 -7.97 -59.14
C THR A 6 -28.63 -6.81 -58.40
N SER A 7 -29.39 -6.05 -57.62
CA SER A 7 -28.84 -5.22 -56.54
C SER A 7 -29.23 -5.83 -55.20
N LYS A 8 -28.34 -6.67 -54.67
CA LYS A 8 -28.36 -7.04 -53.24
C LYS A 8 -27.98 -5.79 -52.46
N GLY A 9 -28.96 -5.13 -51.85
CA GLY A 9 -28.72 -4.10 -50.86
C GLY A 9 -28.14 -4.74 -49.61
N ALA A 10 -26.82 -4.67 -49.44
CA ALA A 10 -26.18 -4.98 -48.17
C ALA A 10 -26.49 -3.83 -47.20
N ILE A 11 -27.39 -4.07 -46.25
CA ILE A 11 -27.50 -3.24 -45.06
C ILE A 11 -26.26 -3.55 -44.23
N VAL A 12 -25.22 -2.74 -44.38
CA VAL A 12 -24.10 -2.72 -43.43
C VAL A 12 -24.61 -1.98 -42.20
N ALA A 13 -25.14 -2.74 -41.24
CA ALA A 13 -25.30 -2.25 -39.89
C ALA A 13 -23.89 -2.06 -39.32
N ALA A 14 -23.37 -0.83 -39.39
CA ALA A 14 -22.22 -0.43 -38.62
C ALA A 14 -22.64 -0.44 -37.14
N VAL A 15 -22.47 -1.59 -36.49
CA VAL A 15 -22.44 -1.67 -35.03
C VAL A 15 -21.20 -0.89 -34.62
N ILE A 16 -21.38 0.39 -34.33
CA ILE A 16 -20.42 1.14 -33.54
C ILE A 16 -20.48 0.46 -32.17
N LEU A 17 -19.58 -0.50 -31.97
CA LEU A 17 -19.26 -1.03 -30.66
C LEU A 17 -18.53 0.11 -29.95
N SER A 18 -19.30 1.08 -29.45
CA SER A 18 -18.85 2.00 -28.41
C SER A 18 -18.71 1.16 -27.14
N SER A 19 -17.65 0.34 -27.12
CA SER A 19 -17.01 -0.12 -25.91
C SER A 19 -16.58 1.15 -25.20
N GLY A 20 -17.50 1.72 -24.41
CA GLY A 20 -17.16 2.58 -23.31
C GLY A 20 -16.30 1.73 -22.41
N ILE A 21 -14.99 1.71 -22.65
CA ILE A 21 -14.03 1.27 -21.67
C ILE A 21 -14.30 2.24 -20.51
N PRO A 22 -14.85 1.78 -19.37
CA PRO A 22 -14.90 2.64 -18.21
C PRO A 22 -13.45 3.07 -18.00
N THR A 23 -13.18 4.36 -18.12
CA THR A 23 -11.95 4.93 -17.60
C THR A 23 -12.02 4.61 -16.12
N ALA A 24 -11.38 3.52 -15.71
CA ALA A 24 -11.26 3.14 -14.31
C ALA A 24 -10.53 4.31 -13.67
N THR A 25 -11.28 5.16 -13.00
CA THR A 25 -10.77 6.30 -12.28
C THR A 25 -10.43 5.76 -10.91
N ALA A 26 -9.17 5.84 -10.50
CA ALA A 26 -8.77 5.32 -9.20
C ALA A 26 -9.42 6.15 -8.10
N HIS A 27 -9.98 5.45 -7.14
CA HIS A 27 -10.79 6.01 -6.06
C HIS A 27 -10.62 5.21 -4.77
N SER A 28 -9.40 5.12 -4.24
CA SER A 28 -9.17 4.30 -3.04
C SER A 28 -9.04 5.15 -1.78
N TRP A 29 -9.50 4.55 -0.69
CA TRP A 29 -9.35 5.02 0.68
C TRP A 29 -9.48 3.82 1.63
N VAL A 30 -9.19 4.05 2.91
CA VAL A 30 -9.39 3.04 3.96
C VAL A 30 -10.87 2.96 4.32
N GLU A 31 -11.49 1.84 3.96
CA GLU A 31 -12.90 1.54 4.21
C GLU A 31 -13.14 1.15 5.67
N GLN A 32 -12.20 0.43 6.27
CA GLN A 32 -12.41 -0.14 7.59
C GLN A 32 -11.10 -0.50 8.28
N LEU A 33 -11.06 -0.31 9.61
CA LEU A 33 -9.98 -0.76 10.47
C LEU A 33 -10.47 -1.82 11.45
N ASN A 34 -9.66 -2.84 11.70
CA ASN A 34 -9.95 -3.85 12.73
C ASN A 34 -8.69 -4.18 13.52
N ARG A 35 -8.87 -4.54 14.79
CA ARG A 35 -7.82 -5.23 15.54
C ARG A 35 -7.68 -6.65 15.02
N LEU A 36 -6.48 -7.21 15.14
CA LEU A 36 -6.18 -8.59 14.84
C LEU A 36 -5.93 -9.35 16.14
N ALA A 37 -6.72 -10.41 16.38
CA ALA A 37 -6.48 -11.34 17.48
C ALA A 37 -5.20 -12.14 17.25
N THR A 38 -4.69 -12.79 18.29
CA THR A 38 -3.40 -13.52 18.24
C THR A 38 -3.35 -14.62 17.18
N ASN A 39 -4.50 -15.15 16.78
CA ASN A 39 -4.65 -16.16 15.73
C ASN A 39 -4.80 -15.56 14.31
N GLY A 40 -4.73 -14.23 14.17
CA GLY A 40 -4.93 -13.51 12.92
C GLY A 40 -6.38 -13.24 12.54
N THR A 41 -7.38 -13.55 13.38
CA THR A 41 -8.78 -13.18 13.11
C THR A 41 -8.96 -11.67 13.26
N MET A 42 -9.68 -11.03 12.34
CA MET A 42 -10.17 -9.66 12.53
C MET A 42 -11.30 -9.64 13.56
N ILE A 43 -11.16 -8.80 14.58
CA ILE A 43 -12.13 -8.72 15.68
C ILE A 43 -12.95 -7.43 15.61
N SER A 44 -14.17 -7.53 16.14
CA SER A 44 -15.10 -6.41 16.31
C SER A 44 -14.85 -5.66 17.64
N PRO A 45 -15.30 -4.41 17.75
CA PRO A 45 -15.88 -3.58 16.70
C PRO A 45 -14.82 -3.05 15.72
N ALA A 46 -15.25 -2.75 14.49
CA ALA A 46 -14.42 -2.04 13.54
C ALA A 46 -14.32 -0.54 13.85
N GLY A 47 -13.25 0.09 13.39
CA GLY A 47 -13.10 1.54 13.31
C GLY A 47 -13.04 2.03 11.86
N TYR A 48 -13.08 3.35 11.69
CA TYR A 48 -13.19 3.98 10.37
C TYR A 48 -12.32 5.24 10.29
N GLN A 49 -12.14 5.74 9.06
CA GLN A 49 -11.51 7.04 8.84
C GLN A 49 -12.38 8.20 9.30
N ARG A 50 -11.73 9.37 9.45
CA ARG A 50 -12.44 10.61 9.77
C ARG A 50 -13.49 10.88 8.69
N ALA A 51 -14.64 11.39 9.12
CA ALA A 51 -15.76 11.78 8.26
C ALA A 51 -16.26 10.69 7.30
N PHE A 52 -16.02 9.41 7.61
CA PHE A 52 -16.36 8.29 6.73
C PHE A 52 -17.83 8.26 6.33
N VAL A 53 -18.09 7.99 5.05
CA VAL A 53 -19.43 7.78 4.50
C VAL A 53 -19.49 6.37 3.91
N GLY A 54 -20.25 5.48 4.55
CA GLY A 54 -20.33 4.10 4.07
C GLY A 54 -21.00 4.01 2.71
N ARG A 55 -20.54 3.08 1.87
CA ARG A 55 -21.06 2.85 0.51
C ARG A 55 -22.57 2.59 0.45
N ASP A 56 -23.14 2.00 1.50
CA ASP A 56 -24.57 1.74 1.64
C ASP A 56 -25.37 2.92 2.22
N ASP A 57 -24.72 4.02 2.59
CA ASP A 57 -25.42 5.18 3.13
C ASP A 57 -26.14 5.96 2.01
N PRO A 58 -27.38 6.45 2.22
CA PRO A 58 -28.16 7.15 1.20
C PRO A 58 -27.52 8.42 0.60
N GLY A 59 -26.41 8.89 1.18
CA GLY A 59 -25.68 10.09 0.74
C GLY A 59 -24.37 9.82 0.02
N PHE A 60 -23.94 8.55 -0.09
CA PHE A 60 -22.67 8.19 -0.73
C PHE A 60 -22.70 8.46 -2.24
N LYS A 61 -21.67 9.14 -2.75
CA LYS A 61 -21.45 9.49 -4.15
C LYS A 61 -20.16 8.87 -4.71
N GLY A 62 -19.25 8.41 -3.86
CA GLY A 62 -17.95 7.85 -4.23
C GLY A 62 -17.01 8.89 -4.83
N ASP A 63 -17.09 10.15 -4.36
CA ASP A 63 -16.28 11.25 -4.87
C ASP A 63 -15.59 12.04 -3.74
N ILE A 64 -14.97 13.16 -4.10
CA ILE A 64 -14.24 14.05 -3.17
C ILE A 64 -15.12 14.67 -2.07
N SER A 65 -16.44 14.57 -2.19
CA SER A 65 -17.37 15.00 -1.15
C SER A 65 -17.63 13.95 -0.07
N ASP A 66 -17.20 12.71 -0.30
CA ASP A 66 -17.27 11.61 0.65
C ASP A 66 -15.87 11.28 1.18
N ASP A 67 -15.20 10.30 0.58
CA ASP A 67 -14.00 9.66 1.12
C ASP A 67 -12.78 9.72 0.18
N LEU A 68 -12.97 10.16 -1.07
CA LEU A 68 -11.89 10.27 -2.04
C LEU A 68 -11.02 11.51 -1.77
N TRP A 69 -9.72 11.32 -1.57
CA TRP A 69 -8.77 12.44 -1.62
C TRP A 69 -7.58 12.13 -2.52
N GLN A 70 -7.66 12.63 -3.76
CA GLN A 70 -6.59 12.50 -4.75
C GLN A 70 -5.70 13.76 -4.79
N ILE A 71 -4.39 13.56 -4.73
CA ILE A 71 -3.36 14.59 -4.81
C ILE A 71 -2.39 14.24 -5.97
N PRO A 72 -2.14 15.16 -6.91
CA PRO A 72 -2.86 16.41 -7.11
C PRO A 72 -4.29 16.15 -7.62
N PRO A 73 -5.25 17.06 -7.36
CA PRO A 73 -6.60 16.97 -7.86
C PRO A 73 -6.63 17.09 -9.39
N ASN A 74 -7.51 16.30 -10.00
CA ASN A 74 -7.72 16.30 -11.45
C ASN A 74 -8.14 17.70 -11.94
N GLY A 75 -7.57 18.13 -13.09
CA GLY A 75 -7.93 19.40 -13.72
C GLY A 75 -7.34 20.65 -13.07
N ARG A 76 -6.42 20.51 -12.11
CA ARG A 76 -5.64 21.64 -11.56
C ARG A 76 -4.93 22.44 -12.66
N ALA A 77 -4.91 23.77 -12.53
CA ALA A 77 -4.34 24.69 -13.53
C ALA A 77 -2.83 24.51 -13.76
N GLU A 78 -2.08 24.22 -12.70
CA GLU A 78 -0.65 23.93 -12.71
C GLU A 78 -0.31 22.55 -13.31
N GLY A 79 -1.34 21.77 -13.67
CA GLY A 79 -1.22 20.40 -14.15
C GLY A 79 -1.10 19.37 -13.01
N ALA A 80 -0.63 18.18 -13.35
CA ALA A 80 -0.40 17.09 -12.39
C ALA A 80 0.88 17.34 -11.59
N VAL A 81 0.85 18.34 -10.72
CA VAL A 81 1.95 18.73 -9.83
C VAL A 81 1.45 18.77 -8.40
N ILE A 82 2.15 18.09 -7.49
CA ILE A 82 1.93 18.18 -6.05
C ILE A 82 2.52 19.51 -5.55
N LEU A 83 1.70 20.31 -4.85
CA LEU A 83 2.07 21.60 -4.33
C LEU A 83 2.39 21.52 -2.83
N PRO A 84 3.25 22.41 -2.29
CA PRO A 84 3.54 22.45 -0.86
C PRO A 84 2.33 22.68 0.03
N THR A 85 1.24 23.22 -0.53
CA THR A 85 -0.03 23.51 0.15
C THR A 85 -1.03 22.36 0.08
N ASP A 86 -0.71 21.25 -0.58
CA ASP A 86 -1.61 20.11 -0.68
C ASP A 86 -1.71 19.41 0.68
N SER A 87 -2.84 19.59 1.36
CA SER A 87 -3.15 18.93 2.62
C SER A 87 -3.12 17.41 2.46
N ILE A 88 -2.49 16.72 3.41
CA ILE A 88 -2.45 15.26 3.41
C ILE A 88 -3.81 14.66 3.74
N CYS A 89 -4.64 15.36 4.51
CA CYS A 89 -6.01 14.96 4.78
C CYS A 89 -6.98 15.74 3.90
N SER A 90 -8.07 15.06 3.53
CA SER A 90 -9.23 15.71 2.93
C SER A 90 -9.77 16.84 3.84
N PRO A 91 -10.29 17.95 3.30
CA PRO A 91 -10.92 19.02 4.09
C PRO A 91 -12.04 18.53 5.02
N GLN A 92 -12.71 17.44 4.66
CA GLN A 92 -13.74 16.78 5.47
C GLN A 92 -13.13 16.02 6.65
N GLN A 93 -11.90 15.53 6.52
CA GLN A 93 -11.17 14.72 7.49
C GLN A 93 -10.46 15.55 8.57
N SER A 94 -11.15 16.56 9.10
CA SER A 94 -10.69 17.32 10.25
C SER A 94 -10.47 16.42 11.47
N ILE A 95 -9.50 16.76 12.32
CA ILE A 95 -9.14 15.98 13.51
C ILE A 95 -10.38 15.77 14.39
N GLY A 96 -10.68 14.50 14.72
CA GLY A 96 -11.84 14.16 15.54
C GLY A 96 -13.19 14.20 14.81
N ALA A 97 -13.23 14.27 13.48
CA ALA A 97 -14.47 14.22 12.69
C ALA A 97 -15.15 12.84 12.71
N TYR A 98 -15.71 12.45 13.85
CA TYR A 98 -16.42 11.19 14.09
C TYR A 98 -17.85 11.45 14.53
N THR A 99 -18.58 12.26 13.74
CA THR A 99 -19.92 12.74 14.09
C THR A 99 -21.00 11.67 13.88
N ASN A 100 -20.76 10.70 13.00
CA ASN A 100 -21.63 9.56 12.79
C ASN A 100 -21.21 8.38 13.69
N SER A 101 -21.99 8.10 14.73
CA SER A 101 -21.72 6.98 15.66
C SER A 101 -21.70 5.59 15.01
N LYS A 102 -22.22 5.42 13.78
CA LYS A 102 -22.10 4.18 13.00
C LYS A 102 -20.64 3.89 12.62
N TYR A 103 -19.81 4.92 12.53
CA TYR A 103 -18.43 4.84 12.08
C TYR A 103 -17.47 5.43 13.13
N PRO A 104 -17.25 4.73 14.26
CA PRO A 104 -16.37 5.21 15.31
C PRO A 104 -14.89 5.07 14.95
N GLN A 105 -14.03 5.67 15.79
CA GLN A 105 -12.60 5.37 15.82
C GLN A 105 -12.35 3.91 16.20
N LEU A 106 -11.26 3.34 15.71
CA LEU A 106 -10.81 2.05 16.21
C LEU A 106 -10.29 2.23 17.64
N VAL A 107 -10.78 1.42 18.58
CA VAL A 107 -10.22 1.31 19.92
C VAL A 107 -9.15 0.23 19.89
N THR A 108 -7.94 0.52 20.37
CA THR A 108 -6.80 -0.41 20.36
C THR A 108 -5.79 -0.07 21.45
N ALA A 109 -4.74 -0.87 21.60
CA ALA A 109 -3.68 -0.69 22.58
C ALA A 109 -2.30 -0.59 21.90
N PRO A 110 -1.29 -0.02 22.57
CA PRO A 110 0.08 -0.02 22.05
C PRO A 110 0.57 -1.45 21.76
N GLY A 111 1.24 -1.65 20.62
CA GLY A 111 1.76 -2.96 20.22
C GLY A 111 0.75 -3.91 19.56
N ASP A 112 -0.55 -3.59 19.55
CA ASP A 112 -1.56 -4.39 18.86
C ASP A 112 -1.31 -4.44 17.35
N TYR A 113 -1.72 -5.54 16.73
CA TYR A 113 -1.84 -5.64 15.29
C TYR A 113 -3.21 -5.12 14.85
N ILE A 114 -3.22 -4.35 13.76
CA ILE A 114 -4.43 -3.84 13.13
C ILE A 114 -4.40 -4.09 11.63
N ALA A 115 -5.57 -4.28 11.04
CA ALA A 115 -5.79 -4.34 9.60
C ALA A 115 -6.43 -3.04 9.12
N LEU A 116 -5.88 -2.42 8.08
CA LEU A 116 -6.49 -1.32 7.34
C LEU A 116 -6.97 -1.90 6.00
N ARG A 117 -8.28 -1.95 5.80
CA ARG A 117 -8.88 -2.51 4.58
C ARG A 117 -9.26 -1.40 3.61
N HIS A 118 -9.04 -1.64 2.33
CA HIS A 118 -9.28 -0.70 1.23
C HIS A 118 -9.85 -1.40 -0.01
N GLU A 119 -10.62 -0.64 -0.78
CA GLU A 119 -11.27 -1.07 -2.03
C GLU A 119 -10.60 -0.46 -3.28
N GLU A 120 -11.19 -0.64 -4.47
CA GLU A 120 -10.65 -0.42 -5.82
C GLU A 120 -9.75 -1.54 -6.35
N ASN A 121 -10.14 -2.78 -6.01
CA ASN A 121 -9.45 -3.99 -6.41
C ASN A 121 -9.47 -4.25 -7.93
N GLY A 122 -10.21 -3.44 -8.70
CA GLY A 122 -10.10 -3.37 -10.15
C GLY A 122 -8.67 -3.01 -10.61
N HIS A 123 -7.95 -2.16 -9.88
CA HIS A 123 -6.53 -1.87 -10.18
C HIS A 123 -5.62 -3.07 -9.95
N VAL A 124 -6.04 -3.97 -9.07
CA VAL A 124 -5.32 -5.19 -8.74
C VAL A 124 -5.60 -6.30 -9.74
N THR A 125 -6.87 -6.50 -10.08
CA THR A 125 -7.33 -7.63 -10.91
C THR A 125 -7.38 -7.33 -12.42
N LEU A 126 -7.40 -6.04 -12.80
CA LEU A 126 -7.36 -5.56 -14.19
C LEU A 126 -6.23 -4.52 -14.39
N PRO A 127 -4.97 -4.87 -14.05
CA PRO A 127 -3.87 -3.91 -14.00
C PRO A 127 -3.48 -3.35 -15.36
N SER A 128 -3.80 -4.05 -16.45
CA SER A 128 -3.50 -3.62 -17.82
C SER A 128 -4.44 -2.55 -18.36
N THR A 129 -5.48 -2.16 -17.60
CA THR A 129 -6.43 -1.09 -18.00
C THR A 129 -5.75 0.28 -18.06
N GLN A 130 -4.71 0.48 -17.25
CA GLN A 130 -3.88 1.68 -17.27
C GLN A 130 -2.42 1.32 -17.49
N LYS A 131 -1.83 1.92 -18.53
CA LYS A 131 -0.46 1.62 -18.94
C LYS A 131 0.55 2.28 -17.99
N ASN A 132 1.69 1.60 -17.77
CA ASN A 132 2.82 2.09 -16.98
C ASN A 132 2.46 2.42 -15.52
N LYS A 133 1.48 1.73 -14.94
CA LYS A 133 1.28 1.75 -13.49
C LYS A 133 2.33 0.87 -12.79
N PRO A 134 2.63 1.12 -11.51
CA PRO A 134 3.67 0.37 -10.82
C PRO A 134 3.37 -1.13 -10.78
N ARG A 135 4.42 -1.96 -10.90
CA ARG A 135 4.29 -3.42 -10.92
C ARG A 135 3.51 -3.94 -9.71
N ASN A 136 3.71 -3.35 -8.54
CA ASN A 136 3.04 -3.68 -7.28
C ASN A 136 1.65 -3.07 -7.08
N ARG A 137 1.07 -2.46 -8.12
CA ARG A 137 -0.19 -1.69 -8.06
C ARG A 137 -0.09 -0.44 -7.18
N GLY A 138 1.12 0.04 -6.93
CA GLY A 138 1.40 1.19 -6.10
C GLY A 138 1.80 0.79 -4.68
N THR A 139 2.47 1.72 -4.00
CA THR A 139 3.00 1.52 -2.66
C THR A 139 2.15 2.30 -1.68
N ILE A 140 1.70 1.63 -0.62
CA ILE A 140 1.05 2.24 0.52
C ILE A 140 2.12 2.57 1.56
N TYR A 141 2.04 3.77 2.13
CA TYR A 141 2.83 4.25 3.25
C TYR A 141 1.87 4.59 4.38
N ILE A 142 2.15 4.08 5.59
CA ILE A 142 1.35 4.36 6.77
C ILE A 142 2.23 5.11 7.76
N TYR A 143 1.86 6.35 8.03
CA TYR A 143 2.53 7.20 9.03
C TYR A 143 1.67 7.29 10.29
N GLY A 144 2.30 7.57 11.43
CA GLY A 144 1.57 7.76 12.68
C GLY A 144 2.14 8.84 13.59
N THR A 145 1.26 9.50 14.34
CA THR A 145 1.60 10.59 15.29
C THR A 145 0.58 10.73 16.41
N GLU A 146 1.03 11.16 17.59
CA GLU A 146 0.17 11.61 18.70
C GLU A 146 -0.13 13.11 18.64
N GLN A 147 0.50 13.83 17.71
CA GLN A 147 0.44 15.28 17.60
C GLN A 147 0.04 15.69 16.17
N PRO A 148 -1.11 15.24 15.64
CA PRO A 148 -1.55 15.60 14.28
C PRO A 148 -1.75 17.11 14.12
N GLY A 149 -1.40 17.64 12.96
CA GLY A 149 -1.60 19.04 12.60
C GLY A 149 -2.79 19.20 11.67
N ALA A 150 -3.67 20.19 11.93
CA ALA A 150 -4.82 20.46 11.06
C ALA A 150 -4.42 20.94 9.65
N ASN A 151 -3.19 21.41 9.47
CA ASN A 151 -2.64 21.90 8.21
C ASN A 151 -1.47 21.03 7.73
N ASP A 152 -1.40 19.78 8.17
CA ASP A 152 -0.37 18.84 7.71
C ASP A 152 -0.49 18.66 6.18
N THR A 153 0.64 18.79 5.47
CA THR A 153 0.69 18.69 4.01
C THR A 153 1.40 17.43 3.57
N LEU A 154 1.03 16.92 2.39
CA LEU A 154 1.62 15.70 1.84
C LEU A 154 3.15 15.83 1.76
N MET A 155 3.66 16.95 1.23
CA MET A 155 5.10 17.19 1.06
C MET A 155 5.87 17.39 2.37
N ALA A 156 5.20 17.70 3.50
CA ALA A 156 5.86 17.84 4.79
C ALA A 156 6.04 16.51 5.52
N ILE A 157 5.28 15.47 5.13
CA ILE A 157 5.21 14.18 5.82
C ILE A 157 5.68 13.04 4.92
N HIS A 158 5.11 12.92 3.73
CA HIS A 158 5.34 11.79 2.83
C HIS A 158 6.77 11.79 2.28
N ASN A 159 7.50 10.69 2.46
CA ASN A 159 8.95 10.56 2.21
C ASN A 159 9.84 11.53 3.02
N VAL A 160 9.29 12.15 4.08
CA VAL A 160 10.01 13.08 4.98
C VAL A 160 10.06 12.53 6.39
N TRP A 161 8.93 12.05 6.92
CA TRP A 161 8.90 11.29 8.17
C TRP A 161 9.51 9.91 7.92
N ASN A 162 10.43 9.51 8.80
CA ASN A 162 11.17 8.25 8.71
C ASN A 162 10.80 7.33 9.89
N THR A 163 11.30 6.10 9.87
CA THR A 163 11.01 5.10 10.90
C THR A 163 11.52 5.48 12.29
N ASP A 164 12.62 6.24 12.35
CA ASP A 164 13.24 6.68 13.59
C ASP A 164 12.49 7.84 14.27
N GLY A 165 11.47 8.41 13.61
CA GLY A 165 10.76 9.60 14.10
C GLY A 165 11.62 10.87 14.15
N THR A 166 12.72 10.89 13.40
CA THR A 166 13.66 12.03 13.37
C THR A 166 13.52 12.90 12.13
N GLY A 167 12.77 12.41 11.13
CA GLY A 167 12.49 13.11 9.88
C GLY A 167 11.50 14.26 10.04
N GLY A 168 11.56 15.22 9.11
CA GLY A 168 10.69 16.40 9.10
C GLY A 168 10.72 17.18 10.42
N ASP A 169 9.53 17.42 10.96
CA ASP A 169 9.32 18.14 12.22
C ASP A 169 9.29 17.24 13.47
N LYS A 170 9.58 15.93 13.31
CA LYS A 170 9.76 14.96 14.40
C LYS A 170 8.51 14.70 15.24
N ARG A 171 7.32 15.08 14.76
CA ARG A 171 6.05 14.79 15.45
C ARG A 171 5.54 13.38 15.21
N GLY A 172 6.04 12.69 14.19
CA GLY A 172 5.60 11.35 13.85
C GLY A 172 6.67 10.57 13.10
N ARG A 173 6.28 9.40 12.63
CA ARG A 173 7.17 8.41 12.00
C ARG A 173 6.44 7.62 10.93
N LEU A 174 7.21 7.06 10.01
CA LEU A 174 6.72 6.02 9.11
C LEU A 174 6.59 4.71 9.89
N LEU A 175 5.42 4.10 9.85
CA LEU A 175 5.11 2.86 10.56
C LEU A 175 5.24 1.65 9.66
N ALA A 176 4.85 1.77 8.40
CA ALA A 176 4.79 0.65 7.48
C ALA A 176 4.86 1.08 6.02
N THR A 177 5.35 0.17 5.18
CA THR A 177 5.16 0.19 3.72
C THR A 177 4.51 -1.12 3.28
N ARG A 178 3.55 -1.01 2.36
CA ARG A 178 2.77 -2.14 1.84
C ARG A 178 2.66 -2.05 0.32
N ASN A 179 2.53 -3.19 -0.33
CA ASN A 179 2.01 -3.20 -1.69
C ASN A 179 0.51 -2.94 -1.61
N TYR A 180 -0.03 -2.18 -2.54
CA TYR A 180 -1.48 -2.00 -2.60
C TYR A 180 -2.22 -3.32 -2.85
N ASP A 181 -1.60 -4.17 -3.66
CA ASP A 181 -1.98 -5.57 -3.85
C ASP A 181 -1.36 -6.45 -2.76
N ASP A 182 -2.19 -6.92 -1.83
CA ASP A 182 -1.80 -7.82 -0.73
C ASP A 182 -1.53 -9.27 -1.20
N GLY A 183 -1.79 -9.58 -2.47
CA GLY A 183 -1.57 -10.87 -3.09
C GLY A 183 -2.77 -11.83 -3.04
N GLN A 184 -3.79 -11.55 -2.22
CA GLN A 184 -4.99 -12.38 -2.08
C GLN A 184 -6.29 -11.68 -2.52
N CYS A 185 -6.38 -10.35 -2.35
CA CYS A 185 -7.57 -9.57 -2.61
C CYS A 185 -8.00 -9.59 -4.07
N TYR A 186 -9.28 -9.38 -4.34
CA TYR A 186 -9.77 -9.31 -5.71
C TYR A 186 -11.07 -8.51 -5.81
N GLN A 187 -11.27 -7.88 -6.96
CA GLN A 187 -12.59 -7.47 -7.43
C GLN A 187 -13.14 -8.62 -8.27
N ASP A 188 -14.36 -9.05 -8.03
CA ASP A 188 -15.00 -10.10 -8.81
C ASP A 188 -15.20 -9.64 -10.27
N ASN A 189 -14.50 -10.31 -11.19
CA ASN A 189 -14.60 -10.11 -12.62
C ASN A 189 -14.07 -11.33 -13.38
N SER A 190 -14.21 -11.32 -14.70
CA SER A 190 -13.79 -12.43 -15.57
C SER A 190 -12.31 -12.42 -15.98
N GLY A 191 -11.49 -11.53 -15.42
CA GLY A 191 -10.05 -11.46 -15.66
C GLY A 191 -9.30 -12.63 -15.02
N GLU A 192 -8.13 -12.98 -15.60
CA GLU A 192 -7.33 -14.11 -15.15
C GLU A 192 -6.87 -13.99 -13.69
N ILE A 193 -6.47 -12.79 -13.25
CA ILE A 193 -6.06 -12.54 -11.86
C ILE A 193 -7.24 -12.74 -10.91
N SER A 194 -8.41 -12.17 -11.22
CA SER A 194 -9.60 -12.31 -10.38
C SER A 194 -10.03 -13.77 -10.29
N THR A 195 -10.18 -14.46 -11.42
CA THR A 195 -10.60 -15.87 -11.46
C THR A 195 -9.63 -16.79 -10.70
N SER A 196 -8.31 -16.62 -10.88
CA SER A 196 -7.31 -17.37 -10.12
C SER A 196 -7.38 -17.10 -8.62
N ARG A 197 -7.61 -15.85 -8.20
CA ARG A 197 -7.72 -15.50 -6.77
C ARG A 197 -9.02 -15.97 -6.15
N GLN A 198 -10.13 -15.94 -6.88
CA GLN A 198 -11.39 -16.54 -6.42
C GLN A 198 -11.26 -18.05 -6.17
N GLU A 199 -10.46 -18.75 -6.97
CA GLU A 199 -10.16 -20.17 -6.75
C GLU A 199 -9.26 -20.41 -5.52
N GLN A 200 -8.24 -19.58 -5.32
CA GLN A 200 -7.26 -19.74 -4.23
C GLN A 200 -7.76 -19.20 -2.89
N PHE A 201 -8.48 -18.10 -2.92
CA PHE A 201 -8.92 -17.29 -1.78
C PHE A 201 -10.45 -17.17 -1.72
N SER A 202 -11.14 -18.28 -2.00
CA SER A 202 -12.60 -18.33 -2.05
C SER A 202 -13.24 -17.86 -0.74
N LYS A 203 -14.20 -16.95 -0.85
CA LYS A 203 -15.06 -16.48 0.24
C LYS A 203 -16.54 -16.51 -0.16
N VAL A 204 -17.40 -16.50 0.85
CA VAL A 204 -18.84 -16.26 0.66
C VAL A 204 -19.08 -14.75 0.56
N ALA A 205 -19.93 -14.32 -0.38
CA ALA A 205 -20.27 -12.91 -0.51
C ALA A 205 -20.97 -12.40 0.76
N GLU A 206 -20.51 -11.27 1.30
CA GLU A 206 -21.01 -10.70 2.55
C GLU A 206 -20.85 -9.18 2.56
N ASN A 207 -21.82 -8.47 3.15
CA ASN A 207 -21.74 -7.02 3.28
C ASN A 207 -20.70 -6.62 4.34
N PRO A 208 -19.98 -5.50 4.15
CA PRO A 208 -20.08 -4.59 3.01
C PRO A 208 -19.30 -5.03 1.76
N GLN A 209 -18.47 -6.08 1.85
CA GLN A 209 -17.53 -6.44 0.78
C GLN A 209 -18.18 -7.00 -0.49
N GLY A 210 -19.44 -7.42 -0.44
CA GLY A 210 -20.09 -8.10 -1.55
C GLY A 210 -19.33 -9.38 -1.94
N SER A 211 -19.20 -9.64 -3.25
CA SER A 211 -18.41 -10.76 -3.79
C SER A 211 -16.90 -10.51 -3.80
N ASP A 212 -16.47 -9.26 -3.65
CA ASP A 212 -15.07 -8.87 -3.65
C ASP A 212 -14.38 -9.30 -2.35
N LEU A 213 -13.09 -9.61 -2.41
CA LEU A 213 -12.25 -9.73 -1.21
C LEU A 213 -11.42 -8.47 -1.11
N TRP A 214 -11.72 -7.59 -0.16
CA TRP A 214 -11.02 -6.31 0.01
C TRP A 214 -9.52 -6.49 0.17
N CYS A 215 -8.74 -5.56 -0.38
CA CYS A 215 -7.32 -5.51 -0.09
C CYS A 215 -7.11 -4.98 1.33
N GLN A 216 -5.97 -5.33 1.92
CA GLN A 216 -5.64 -4.87 3.25
C GLN A 216 -4.17 -4.54 3.44
N SER A 217 -3.89 -3.83 4.52
CA SER A 217 -2.58 -3.53 5.04
C SER A 217 -2.59 -3.83 6.53
N ASP A 218 -2.01 -4.94 6.91
CA ASP A 218 -1.87 -5.35 8.31
C ASP A 218 -0.57 -4.79 8.87
N ILE A 219 -0.63 -4.14 10.02
CA ILE A 219 0.54 -3.53 10.67
C ILE A 219 0.53 -3.82 12.17
N GLN A 220 1.72 -3.89 12.76
CA GLN A 220 1.87 -3.77 14.20
C GLN A 220 2.02 -2.30 14.59
N LEU A 221 1.23 -1.83 15.54
CA LEU A 221 1.38 -0.50 16.11
C LEU A 221 2.63 -0.43 17.00
N PRO A 222 3.28 0.74 17.10
CA PRO A 222 4.37 0.92 18.04
C PRO A 222 3.94 0.62 19.49
N THR A 223 4.85 0.02 20.26
CA THR A 223 4.62 -0.31 21.68
C THR A 223 4.77 0.89 22.61
N ASP A 224 5.34 1.98 22.12
CA ASP A 224 5.64 3.21 22.87
C ASP A 224 4.56 4.30 22.69
N ILE A 225 3.41 3.97 22.09
CA ILE A 225 2.26 4.89 22.04
C ILE A 225 1.74 5.11 23.47
N THR A 226 1.43 6.35 23.81
CA THR A 226 0.91 6.75 25.11
C THR A 226 -0.53 6.26 25.28
N VAL A 227 -0.78 5.51 26.36
CA VAL A 227 -2.15 5.13 26.75
C VAL A 227 -2.99 6.37 27.01
N GLY A 228 -4.20 6.41 26.43
CA GLY A 228 -5.10 7.56 26.48
C GLY A 228 -4.90 8.58 25.35
N ALA A 229 -3.89 8.39 24.49
CA ALA A 229 -3.70 9.24 23.33
C ALA A 229 -4.76 9.01 22.24
N GLN A 230 -5.00 10.06 21.47
CA GLN A 230 -5.63 9.97 20.15
C GLN A 230 -4.51 9.87 19.13
N TYR A 231 -4.28 8.67 18.60
CA TYR A 231 -3.19 8.41 17.67
C TYR A 231 -3.68 8.50 16.23
N THR A 232 -3.14 9.42 15.45
CA THR A 232 -3.52 9.59 14.05
C THR A 232 -2.68 8.70 13.16
N LEU A 233 -3.32 8.04 12.20
CA LEU A 233 -2.69 7.42 11.06
C LEU A 233 -2.94 8.23 9.79
N TYR A 234 -1.90 8.38 8.97
CA TYR A 234 -1.99 8.86 7.60
C TYR A 234 -1.68 7.68 6.68
N TRP A 235 -2.69 7.21 5.95
CA TRP A 235 -2.54 6.21 4.90
C TRP A 235 -2.35 6.94 3.57
N VAL A 236 -1.28 6.62 2.85
CA VAL A 236 -0.88 7.28 1.60
C VAL A 236 -0.59 6.21 0.56
N TRP A 237 -1.36 6.16 -0.52
CA TRP A 237 -1.14 5.26 -1.65
C TRP A 237 -0.53 6.03 -2.82
N ASP A 238 0.74 5.75 -3.10
CA ASP A 238 1.43 6.22 -4.31
C ASP A 238 1.07 5.33 -5.49
N TRP A 239 0.32 5.88 -6.45
CA TRP A 239 -0.08 5.19 -7.67
C TRP A 239 0.23 5.96 -8.96
N PRO A 240 1.48 6.43 -9.14
CA PRO A 240 1.84 7.29 -10.26
C PRO A 240 1.83 6.55 -11.60
N THR A 241 1.83 7.31 -12.68
CA THR A 241 2.21 6.80 -14.00
C THR A 241 3.73 6.89 -14.16
N LEU A 242 4.33 5.81 -14.63
CA LEU A 242 5.78 5.66 -14.81
C LEU A 242 6.22 5.81 -16.28
N SER A 243 7.51 6.02 -16.49
CA SER A 243 8.12 6.09 -17.83
C SER A 243 8.26 4.72 -18.50
N LYS A 244 8.16 3.62 -17.73
CA LYS A 244 8.29 2.24 -18.20
C LYS A 244 7.15 1.39 -17.66
N ASP A 245 6.78 0.38 -18.44
CA ASP A 245 5.82 -0.63 -18.03
C ASP A 245 6.46 -1.68 -17.11
N ASN A 246 5.64 -2.33 -16.28
CA ASN A 246 6.07 -3.38 -15.34
C ASN A 246 7.27 -2.99 -14.45
N ALA A 247 7.34 -1.71 -14.08
CA ALA A 247 8.45 -1.11 -13.35
C ALA A 247 8.05 -0.69 -11.94
N MET A 248 9.05 -0.40 -11.11
CA MET A 248 8.88 0.15 -9.75
C MET A 248 9.53 1.53 -9.62
N ILE A 249 9.00 2.36 -8.71
CA ILE A 249 9.64 3.61 -8.32
C ILE A 249 11.03 3.28 -7.74
N GLY A 250 12.05 4.03 -8.15
CA GLY A 250 13.44 3.82 -7.71
C GLY A 250 14.27 2.87 -8.58
N GLU A 251 13.65 2.11 -9.50
CA GLU A 251 14.40 1.28 -10.45
C GLU A 251 15.23 2.14 -11.44
N PRO A 252 16.42 1.69 -11.88
CA PRO A 252 17.27 2.45 -12.81
C PRO A 252 16.57 2.87 -14.11
N GLY A 253 16.57 4.19 -14.35
CA GLY A 253 15.97 4.80 -15.54
C GLY A 253 14.43 4.77 -15.56
N VAL A 254 13.78 4.55 -14.41
CA VAL A 254 12.34 4.69 -14.22
C VAL A 254 12.06 6.04 -13.58
N ASN A 255 11.19 6.83 -14.19
CA ASN A 255 10.78 8.14 -13.69
C ASN A 255 9.27 8.18 -13.55
N VAL A 256 8.78 8.94 -12.57
CA VAL A 256 7.36 9.32 -12.49
C VAL A 256 7.06 10.34 -13.59
N THR A 257 6.12 10.02 -14.49
CA THR A 257 5.66 10.93 -15.54
C THR A 257 4.40 11.70 -15.13
N THR A 258 3.61 11.12 -14.24
CA THR A 258 2.41 11.76 -13.69
C THR A 258 2.24 11.32 -12.24
N PRO A 259 2.36 12.23 -11.26
CA PRO A 259 2.08 11.90 -9.87
C PRO A 259 0.59 11.69 -9.67
N GLU A 260 0.25 10.71 -8.85
CA GLU A 260 -1.13 10.37 -8.48
C GLU A 260 -1.05 9.67 -7.13
N VAL A 261 -1.61 10.30 -6.11
CA VAL A 261 -1.54 9.87 -4.71
C VAL A 261 -2.93 9.93 -4.12
N TYR A 262 -3.32 8.90 -3.39
CA TYR A 262 -4.58 8.87 -2.64
C TYR A 262 -4.28 8.81 -1.15
N THR A 263 -5.07 9.48 -0.34
CA THR A 263 -4.84 9.46 1.11
C THR A 263 -6.11 9.27 1.92
N SER A 264 -5.92 8.79 3.14
CA SER A 264 -6.95 8.63 4.15
C SER A 264 -6.39 8.97 5.52
N CYS A 265 -7.13 9.75 6.30
CA CYS A 265 -6.75 10.12 7.66
C CYS A 265 -7.70 9.51 8.69
N MET A 266 -7.16 8.76 9.65
CA MET A 266 -7.93 8.15 10.73
C MET A 266 -7.30 8.37 12.10
N ASP A 267 -8.12 8.30 13.14
CA ASP A 267 -7.70 8.35 14.53
C ASP A 267 -7.98 7.01 15.21
N LEU A 268 -7.05 6.59 16.07
CA LEU A 268 -7.17 5.45 16.97
C LEU A 268 -7.34 5.97 18.39
N LYS A 269 -8.29 5.40 19.13
CA LYS A 269 -8.41 5.59 20.57
C LYS A 269 -7.51 4.59 21.28
N ILE A 270 -6.41 5.07 21.86
CA ILE A 270 -5.43 4.22 22.53
C ILE A 270 -5.83 4.00 23.99
N VAL A 271 -6.04 2.75 24.37
CA VAL A 271 -6.41 2.36 25.74
C VAL A 271 -5.35 1.45 26.35
N ASP A 272 -5.48 1.19 27.65
CA ASP A 272 -4.65 0.22 28.35
C ASP A 272 -4.83 -1.18 27.75
N ALA A 273 -3.75 -1.97 27.72
CA ALA A 273 -3.74 -3.32 27.15
C ALA A 273 -4.83 -4.24 27.75
N CYS A 274 -5.18 -4.04 29.01
CA CYS A 274 -6.20 -4.80 29.73
C CYS A 274 -7.58 -4.13 29.78
N SER A 275 -7.76 -3.00 29.09
CA SER A 275 -9.00 -2.22 29.15
C SER A 275 -10.23 -3.02 28.73
N ASP A 276 -11.37 -2.77 29.39
CA ASP A 276 -12.68 -3.29 29.00
C ASP A 276 -13.18 -2.72 27.67
N ASP A 277 -12.68 -1.55 27.28
CA ASP A 277 -12.99 -0.95 25.97
C ASP A 277 -12.49 -1.80 24.79
N LEU A 278 -11.54 -2.72 25.01
CA LEU A 278 -11.04 -3.65 23.99
C LEU A 278 -11.98 -4.84 23.72
N GLY A 279 -13.04 -5.01 24.52
CA GLY A 279 -13.95 -6.15 24.45
C GLY A 279 -13.39 -7.41 25.11
N ASP A 280 -13.90 -8.57 24.67
CA ASP A 280 -13.52 -9.89 25.21
C ASP A 280 -12.08 -10.28 24.84
N GLU A 281 -11.64 -9.91 23.63
CA GLU A 281 -10.29 -10.15 23.15
C GLU A 281 -9.36 -8.98 23.52
N LYS A 282 -8.63 -9.14 24.63
CA LYS A 282 -7.67 -8.13 25.13
C LYS A 282 -6.43 -8.01 24.24
N SER A 283 -5.62 -6.99 24.51
CA SER A 283 -4.31 -6.88 23.86
C SER A 283 -3.40 -8.04 24.30
N PRO A 284 -2.54 -8.58 23.42
CA PRO A 284 -1.52 -9.55 23.81
C PRO A 284 -0.57 -9.03 24.91
N ALA A 285 -0.47 -7.71 25.10
CA ALA A 285 0.30 -7.11 26.18
C ALA A 285 -0.38 -7.16 27.56
N CYS A 286 -1.68 -7.50 27.63
CA CYS A 286 -2.40 -7.58 28.90
C CYS A 286 -1.92 -8.75 29.77
N ASP A 287 -1.58 -9.87 29.14
CA ASP A 287 -1.01 -11.02 29.83
C ASP A 287 0.52 -10.97 29.71
N SER A 288 1.18 -10.80 30.86
CA SER A 288 2.64 -10.77 30.95
C SER A 288 3.33 -12.01 30.36
N SER A 289 2.63 -13.15 30.26
CA SER A 289 3.12 -14.38 29.65
C SER A 289 3.06 -14.40 28.12
N THR A 290 2.31 -13.48 27.51
CA THR A 290 2.14 -13.34 26.06
C THR A 290 2.84 -12.11 25.46
N THR A 291 3.63 -11.38 26.26
CA THR A 291 4.53 -10.36 25.74
C THR A 291 5.49 -11.04 24.75
N ASN A 292 5.40 -10.68 23.46
CA ASN A 292 6.05 -11.35 22.30
C ASN A 292 5.25 -12.50 21.62
N VAL A 293 3.94 -12.33 21.40
CA VAL A 293 3.20 -13.21 20.48
C VAL A 293 3.80 -13.12 19.08
N ASN A 294 4.29 -14.26 18.58
CA ASN A 294 4.64 -14.40 17.18
C ASN A 294 3.36 -14.75 16.40
N MET A 295 2.68 -13.70 15.90
CA MET A 295 1.42 -13.80 15.17
C MET A 295 1.49 -14.78 13.99
N VAL A 296 2.63 -14.84 13.30
CA VAL A 296 2.84 -15.78 12.18
C VAL A 296 2.74 -17.23 12.63
N LYS A 297 3.26 -17.56 13.82
CA LYS A 297 3.20 -18.93 14.37
C LYS A 297 1.82 -19.30 14.91
N SER A 298 1.10 -18.34 15.47
CA SER A 298 -0.25 -18.56 16.03
C SER A 298 -1.37 -18.41 14.99
N PHE A 299 -1.05 -17.95 13.77
CA PHE A 299 -2.02 -17.78 12.69
C PHE A 299 -2.83 -19.08 12.44
N ALA A 300 -4.14 -18.99 12.60
CA ALA A 300 -5.03 -20.11 12.36
C ALA A 300 -5.28 -20.29 10.85
N LYS A 301 -5.03 -21.49 10.32
CA LYS A 301 -5.32 -21.80 8.92
C LYS A 301 -6.81 -22.08 8.71
N GLY A 302 -7.32 -21.78 7.51
CA GLY A 302 -8.71 -22.04 7.12
C GLY A 302 -9.73 -21.08 7.70
N GLN A 303 -9.27 -19.93 8.25
CA GLN A 303 -10.15 -18.82 8.59
C GLN A 303 -10.80 -18.23 7.32
N SER A 304 -11.95 -17.59 7.48
CA SER A 304 -12.55 -16.84 6.36
C SER A 304 -11.63 -15.69 5.96
N TYR A 305 -11.27 -15.63 4.68
CA TYR A 305 -10.43 -14.54 4.14
C TYR A 305 -11.05 -13.17 4.35
N SER A 306 -12.38 -13.07 4.40
CA SER A 306 -13.07 -11.79 4.65
C SER A 306 -12.76 -11.19 6.03
N ASN A 307 -12.33 -12.01 6.99
CA ASN A 307 -12.14 -11.63 8.39
C ASN A 307 -10.81 -12.18 8.96
N ALA A 308 -9.79 -12.33 8.12
CA ALA A 308 -8.48 -12.83 8.52
C ALA A 308 -7.37 -11.88 8.05
N ALA A 309 -6.31 -11.82 8.83
CA ALA A 309 -5.06 -11.19 8.44
C ALA A 309 -4.44 -11.86 7.20
N VAL A 310 -3.67 -11.09 6.43
CA VAL A 310 -2.76 -11.58 5.40
C VAL A 310 -1.53 -12.07 6.13
N SER A 311 -1.42 -13.39 6.25
CA SER A 311 -0.35 -14.01 7.06
C SER A 311 1.07 -13.55 6.72
N GLY A 312 1.34 -13.19 5.46
CA GLY A 312 2.63 -12.65 5.02
C GLY A 312 2.96 -11.27 5.63
N GLU A 313 1.94 -10.43 5.86
CA GLU A 313 2.09 -9.08 6.41
C GLU A 313 2.29 -9.07 7.92
N LEU A 314 2.06 -10.20 8.60
CA LEU A 314 2.30 -10.37 10.04
C LEU A 314 3.80 -10.53 10.37
N THR A 315 4.66 -10.65 9.35
CA THR A 315 6.11 -10.91 9.53
C THR A 315 6.93 -9.66 9.82
N GLY A 316 6.39 -8.48 9.50
CA GLY A 316 6.99 -7.18 9.76
C GLY A 316 6.22 -6.08 9.03
N ASN A 317 6.58 -4.82 9.28
CA ASN A 317 5.84 -3.65 8.80
C ASN A 317 6.30 -3.10 7.43
N PHE A 318 7.31 -3.65 6.78
CA PHE A 318 7.90 -3.08 5.57
C PHE A 318 7.95 -4.10 4.43
N ALA A 319 6.92 -4.12 3.59
CA ALA A 319 6.88 -4.98 2.41
C ALA A 319 7.68 -4.38 1.23
N VAL A 320 7.72 -3.05 1.14
CA VAL A 320 8.45 -2.32 0.09
C VAL A 320 9.67 -1.66 0.74
N PRO A 321 10.89 -1.89 0.23
CA PRO A 321 12.09 -1.29 0.83
C PRO A 321 12.07 0.23 0.63
N ILE A 322 12.62 0.93 1.61
CA ILE A 322 12.84 2.38 1.58
C ILE A 322 14.29 2.68 1.99
N ASP A 323 14.71 3.94 1.84
CA ASP A 323 16.05 4.34 2.24
C ASP A 323 16.32 4.01 3.72
N GLY A 324 17.33 3.16 3.96
CA GLY A 324 17.73 2.74 5.30
C GLY A 324 16.92 1.59 5.91
N VAL A 325 15.83 1.15 5.28
CA VAL A 325 15.01 0.02 5.76
C VAL A 325 14.79 -0.99 4.63
N SER A 326 15.34 -2.19 4.84
CA SER A 326 15.12 -3.31 3.92
C SER A 326 13.71 -3.84 4.04
N ALA A 327 13.18 -4.42 2.97
CA ALA A 327 11.92 -5.15 3.04
C ALA A 327 12.04 -6.38 3.94
N ASP A 328 10.94 -6.74 4.59
CA ASP A 328 10.82 -7.96 5.38
C ASP A 328 10.94 -9.19 4.50
N SER A 329 11.51 -10.27 5.04
CA SER A 329 11.95 -11.45 4.27
C SER A 329 10.85 -12.20 3.51
N ASN A 330 9.57 -11.95 3.84
CA ASN A 330 8.41 -12.58 3.23
C ASN A 330 7.54 -11.59 2.45
N SER A 331 8.06 -10.39 2.15
CA SER A 331 7.32 -9.46 1.30
C SER A 331 7.14 -10.03 -0.10
N ASN A 332 5.93 -9.92 -0.64
CA ASN A 332 5.71 -10.21 -2.05
C ASN A 332 6.37 -9.09 -2.88
N ASP A 333 6.89 -9.42 -4.06
CA ASP A 333 7.56 -8.48 -4.96
C ASP A 333 6.58 -7.56 -5.72
N GLY A 334 5.32 -7.54 -5.28
CA GLY A 334 4.22 -6.86 -5.96
C GLY A 334 3.81 -7.50 -7.27
N MET A 335 4.38 -8.65 -7.67
CA MET A 335 3.79 -9.41 -8.78
C MET A 335 2.50 -10.04 -8.28
N SER A 336 1.37 -9.41 -8.63
CA SER A 336 0.08 -10.13 -8.69
C SER A 336 0.35 -11.40 -9.49
N ALA A 337 0.14 -12.58 -8.90
CA ALA A 337 0.31 -13.90 -9.53
C ALA A 337 -0.12 -13.94 -11.03
N PRO A 338 0.43 -14.86 -11.89
CA PRO A 338 0.81 -16.23 -11.49
C PRO A 338 2.09 -16.85 -12.13
N PRO A 339 2.64 -17.95 -11.59
CA PRO A 339 3.39 -18.88 -12.44
C PRO A 339 2.68 -20.21 -12.74
N ASP A 340 1.68 -20.64 -11.96
CA ASP A 340 1.20 -22.03 -12.02
C ASP A 340 -0.14 -22.17 -12.77
N LEU A 341 -0.12 -21.98 -14.08
CA LEU A 341 -1.08 -22.69 -14.94
C LEU A 341 -0.68 -24.17 -14.89
N LYS A 342 -1.53 -24.99 -14.26
CA LYS A 342 -1.41 -26.44 -14.13
C LYS A 342 -0.61 -27.09 -15.28
N GLY A 343 0.61 -27.51 -14.96
CA GLY A 343 1.33 -28.55 -15.68
C GLY A 343 2.30 -28.06 -16.75
N SER A 344 3.56 -27.87 -16.38
CA SER A 344 4.67 -28.58 -17.05
C SER A 344 5.93 -28.48 -16.20
N SER A 345 6.46 -29.63 -15.82
CA SER A 345 7.81 -29.79 -15.29
C SER A 345 8.84 -29.06 -16.16
N ALA A 346 9.51 -28.05 -15.60
CA ALA A 346 10.75 -27.51 -16.16
C ALA A 346 11.78 -27.38 -15.04
N THR A 347 12.83 -28.18 -15.22
CA THR A 347 14.01 -28.32 -14.39
C THR A 347 14.67 -27.00 -14.01
N SER A 348 15.05 -26.93 -12.75
CA SER A 348 16.02 -26.00 -12.18
C SER A 348 17.31 -25.93 -13.01
N SER A 349 17.68 -24.73 -13.44
CA SER A 349 19.06 -24.37 -13.75
C SER A 349 19.44 -23.16 -12.92
N VAL A 350 20.03 -23.42 -11.76
CA VAL A 350 20.75 -22.42 -10.98
C VAL A 350 21.96 -22.00 -11.81
N ALA A 351 21.92 -20.83 -12.44
CA ALA A 351 23.12 -20.21 -12.98
C ALA A 351 23.96 -19.74 -11.80
N ALA A 352 25.03 -20.47 -11.51
CA ALA A 352 26.02 -20.08 -10.53
C ALA A 352 26.62 -18.72 -10.92
N ALA A 353 26.51 -17.75 -10.01
CA ALA A 353 27.20 -16.48 -10.15
C ALA A 353 28.72 -16.73 -10.22
N THR A 354 29.32 -16.37 -11.35
CA THR A 354 30.78 -16.30 -11.51
C THR A 354 31.35 -15.26 -10.54
N PRO A 355 32.38 -15.58 -9.75
CA PRO A 355 33.01 -14.61 -8.88
C PRO A 355 33.79 -13.58 -9.73
N SER A 356 33.40 -12.31 -9.66
CA SER A 356 34.17 -11.21 -10.23
C SER A 356 35.51 -11.08 -9.51
N THR A 357 36.59 -11.39 -10.22
CA THR A 357 37.96 -11.14 -9.79
C THR A 357 38.25 -9.64 -9.80
N PHE A 358 38.54 -9.08 -8.62
CA PHE A 358 39.07 -7.71 -8.49
C PHE A 358 40.53 -7.69 -8.94
N LEU A 359 40.87 -6.81 -9.89
CA LEU A 359 42.25 -6.49 -10.25
C LEU A 359 42.68 -5.23 -9.49
N THR A 360 43.55 -5.39 -8.50
CA THR A 360 44.20 -4.29 -7.79
C THR A 360 45.35 -3.75 -8.64
N VAL A 361 45.21 -2.53 -9.18
CA VAL A 361 46.32 -1.84 -9.85
C VAL A 361 46.90 -0.81 -8.89
N THR A 362 48.13 -1.05 -8.43
CA THR A 362 48.90 -0.08 -7.62
C THR A 362 49.70 0.80 -8.57
N THR A 363 49.41 2.10 -8.62
CA THR A 363 50.25 3.07 -9.34
C THR A 363 51.15 3.81 -8.36
N SER A 364 52.46 3.76 -8.57
CA SER A 364 53.44 4.56 -7.85
C SER A 364 53.66 5.88 -8.61
N THR A 365 53.38 7.02 -7.99
CA THR A 365 53.79 8.33 -8.50
C THR A 365 55.25 8.61 -8.11
N PRO A 366 56.08 9.19 -9.01
CA PRO A 366 57.46 9.52 -8.69
C PRO A 366 57.53 10.75 -7.78
N SER A 367 58.42 10.70 -6.79
CA SER A 367 58.67 11.81 -5.87
C SER A 367 59.48 12.92 -6.56
N VAL A 368 59.09 14.16 -6.30
CA VAL A 368 59.98 15.33 -6.39
C VAL A 368 60.17 15.85 -4.98
N ALA A 369 61.41 15.77 -4.51
CA ALA A 369 61.81 16.20 -3.18
C ALA A 369 61.97 17.72 -3.10
N LYS A 370 61.31 18.34 -2.10
CA LYS A 370 61.95 19.26 -1.14
C LYS A 370 60.96 19.71 -0.05
N GLY A 371 61.29 19.38 1.21
CA GLY A 371 60.94 20.20 2.37
C GLY A 371 59.77 19.73 3.23
N ALA A 372 60.11 19.07 4.35
CA ALA A 372 59.41 19.02 5.63
C ALA A 372 57.97 18.48 5.70
N GLY A 373 57.89 17.18 6.05
CA GLY A 373 56.93 16.63 7.04
C GLY A 373 55.46 16.57 6.68
N SER A 374 54.99 15.44 6.15
CA SER A 374 53.59 15.02 6.30
C SER A 374 53.42 13.50 6.12
N ASN A 375 52.52 12.93 6.93
CA ASN A 375 52.15 11.51 6.95
C ASN A 375 51.53 11.06 5.62
N PHE A 376 51.95 9.90 5.12
CA PHE A 376 51.29 9.22 4.00
C PHE A 376 49.95 8.64 4.47
N GLN A 377 48.85 9.03 3.83
CA GLN A 377 47.60 8.28 3.80
C GLN A 377 47.33 7.88 2.35
N PRO A 378 47.14 6.59 2.03
CA PRO A 378 46.71 6.19 0.70
C PRO A 378 45.26 6.62 0.47
N SER A 379 45.00 7.32 -0.63
CA SER A 379 43.64 7.59 -1.09
C SER A 379 43.19 6.51 -2.07
N THR A 380 42.15 5.76 -1.70
CA THR A 380 41.50 4.78 -2.57
C THR A 380 40.48 5.48 -3.47
N VAL A 381 40.60 5.34 -4.79
CA VAL A 381 39.59 5.78 -5.75
C VAL A 381 38.95 4.54 -6.38
N THR A 382 37.66 4.33 -6.11
CA THR A 382 36.86 3.28 -6.75
C THR A 382 36.30 3.84 -8.05
N VAL A 383 36.63 3.21 -9.18
CA VAL A 383 36.04 3.53 -10.49
C VAL A 383 35.15 2.35 -10.90
N THR A 384 33.84 2.58 -10.99
CA THR A 384 32.89 1.63 -11.57
C THR A 384 32.85 1.84 -13.08
N GLN A 385 33.26 0.84 -13.86
CA GLN A 385 32.90 0.77 -15.28
C GLN A 385 31.51 0.12 -15.39
N VAL A 386 30.62 0.78 -16.12
CA VAL A 386 29.25 0.33 -16.45
C VAL A 386 29.25 -0.94 -17.29
#